data_AF-A0A4S4L3F0-F1
#
_entry.id   AF-A0A4S4L3F0-F1
#
_cell.length_a   1.000
_cell.length_b   1.000
_cell.length_c   1.000
_cell.angle_alpha   90.00
_cell.angle_beta   90.00
_cell.angle_gamma   90.00
#
_symmetry.space_group_name_H-M   'P 1'
#
loop_
_entity.id
_entity.type
_entity.pdbx_description
1 polymer ?
#
loop_
_entity_poly.entity_id
_entity_poly.type
_entity_poly.pdbx_seq_one_letter_code
_entity_poly.pdbx_strand_id
1 'polypeptide(L)'
;MDSTQTRITIDLVLDRLTAKDVLRAVLHSILFHRLFGTIKPQTMEVLDVTMPGVKDAQTEQLIEEKVDAFWKGVESGANKRGQITVIFAEKRPKKTWFSMGEEEIPWENWIINAEVRTDKDRQTFNMNLSTTLSNALLTILTHTSSERGRAVVPLITNSSGISPFPFRISVKVAGVDFIREPYDFGMSKEYVPASKMPTLRELYAERKLRSHLDCISLVQADITTLEVDVIVNAAKSNLLGGGGVDGAIHKAAGPRLLQACNKLNGCAVGDAKITKGYDLPAQVYTLYVIHTVGPVYDTKNVDSKAEQLASCYHTSLELAARNHLRTIAFPTISTGAYRYPLEDATKIALYTARQFLSSPSGDEIDLIIFTMFDEKEKRVF
;
A
#
# COMPACT_ATOMS: atom_id res chain seq x y z
N MET A 1 -28.49 -15.82 -9.80
CA MET A 1 -29.41 -14.75 -9.39
C MET A 1 -28.60 -13.47 -9.37
N ASP A 2 -29.05 -12.51 -10.17
CA ASP A 2 -28.37 -11.25 -10.45
C ASP A 2 -28.10 -10.50 -9.13
N SER A 3 -26.85 -10.46 -8.68
CA SER A 3 -26.47 -9.85 -7.40
C SER A 3 -26.55 -8.34 -7.56
N THR A 4 -27.74 -7.78 -7.31
CA THR A 4 -27.89 -6.35 -7.09
C THR A 4 -27.07 -6.00 -5.83
N GLN A 5 -25.82 -5.57 -6.05
CA GLN A 5 -24.92 -5.16 -4.99
C GLN A 5 -25.63 -4.11 -4.13
N THR A 6 -25.71 -4.35 -2.82
CA THR A 6 -26.40 -3.42 -1.94
C THR A 6 -25.59 -2.14 -1.84
N ARG A 7 -26.22 -1.02 -2.22
CA ARG A 7 -25.61 0.30 -2.27
C ARG A 7 -26.31 1.22 -1.29
N ILE A 8 -25.54 1.82 -0.39
CA ILE A 8 -25.99 2.79 0.59
C ILE A 8 -25.28 4.11 0.30
N THR A 9 -26.01 5.22 0.28
CA THR A 9 -25.44 6.54 -0.02
C THR A 9 -25.58 7.45 1.19
N ILE A 10 -24.53 8.20 1.49
CA ILE A 10 -24.50 9.27 2.50
C ILE A 10 -24.02 10.52 1.78
N ASP A 11 -24.84 11.57 1.76
CA ASP A 11 -24.50 12.85 1.14
C ASP A 11 -24.13 13.87 2.22
N LEU A 12 -22.95 14.48 2.09
CA LEU A 12 -22.39 15.42 3.06
C LEU A 12 -22.01 16.75 2.39
N VAL A 13 -22.39 17.86 3.03
CA VAL A 13 -21.88 19.19 2.71
C VAL A 13 -20.99 19.63 3.87
N LEU A 14 -19.71 19.84 3.60
CA LEU A 14 -18.65 19.97 4.60
C LEU A 14 -18.06 21.38 4.61
N ASP A 15 -17.74 21.88 5.80
CA ASP A 15 -16.90 23.08 5.95
C ASP A 15 -15.42 22.68 5.90
N ARG A 16 -14.56 23.58 5.43
CA ARG A 16 -13.13 23.29 5.30
C ARG A 16 -12.46 22.87 6.61
N LEU A 17 -12.89 23.42 7.74
CA LEU A 17 -12.21 23.19 9.02
C LEU A 17 -12.63 21.88 9.67
N THR A 18 -13.84 21.40 9.39
CA THR A 18 -14.42 20.20 10.01
C THR A 18 -14.48 19.00 9.06
N ALA A 19 -14.26 19.21 7.75
CA ALA A 19 -14.38 18.17 6.73
C ALA A 19 -13.63 16.87 7.07
N LYS A 20 -12.38 16.99 7.52
CA LYS A 20 -11.56 15.81 7.85
C LYS A 20 -12.17 15.01 9.01
N ASP A 21 -12.53 15.67 10.10
CA ASP A 21 -13.08 15.01 11.28
C ASP A 21 -14.43 14.35 10.99
N VAL A 22 -15.28 15.03 10.22
CA VAL A 22 -16.57 14.51 9.77
C VAL A 22 -16.40 13.24 8.92
N LEU A 23 -15.49 13.28 7.92
CA LEU A 23 -15.24 12.11 7.08
C LEU A 23 -14.66 10.94 7.87
N ARG A 24 -13.73 11.21 8.80
CA ARG A 24 -13.19 10.17 9.70
C ARG A 24 -14.29 9.52 10.52
N ALA A 25 -15.16 10.31 11.15
CA ALA A 25 -16.23 9.80 12.01
C ALA A 25 -17.26 8.96 11.25
N VAL A 26 -17.64 9.37 10.03
CA VAL A 26 -18.55 8.59 9.18
C VAL A 26 -17.91 7.26 8.76
N LEU A 27 -16.64 7.27 8.33
CA LEU A 27 -15.92 6.05 7.94
C LEU A 27 -15.75 5.09 9.12
N HIS A 28 -15.36 5.61 10.29
CA HIS A 28 -15.27 4.84 11.52
C HIS A 28 -16.61 4.24 11.92
N SER A 29 -17.72 4.98 11.78
CA SER A 29 -19.06 4.49 12.08
C SER A 29 -19.51 3.38 11.15
N ILE A 30 -19.23 3.48 9.84
CA ILE A 30 -19.53 2.40 8.89
C ILE A 30 -18.77 1.13 9.28
N LEU A 31 -17.45 1.25 9.51
CA LEU A 31 -16.61 0.11 9.84
C LEU A 31 -16.97 -0.49 11.21
N PHE A 32 -17.29 0.33 12.21
CA PHE A 32 -17.71 -0.16 13.52
C PHE A 32 -18.91 -1.11 13.44
N HIS A 33 -19.85 -0.87 12.53
CA HIS A 33 -21.05 -1.70 12.35
C HIS A 33 -20.90 -2.83 11.32
N ARG A 34 -19.74 -2.94 10.66
CA ARG A 34 -19.52 -3.88 9.55
C ARG A 34 -18.26 -4.71 9.63
N LEU A 35 -17.37 -4.43 10.57
CA LEU A 35 -16.31 -5.34 10.93
C LEU A 35 -16.92 -6.39 11.90
N PHE A 36 -16.76 -7.68 11.59
CA PHE A 36 -17.43 -8.77 12.34
C PHE A 36 -16.48 -9.52 13.30
N GLY A 37 -15.31 -8.97 13.58
CA GLY A 37 -14.33 -9.51 14.53
C GLY A 37 -14.39 -8.83 15.90
N THR A 38 -13.33 -9.01 16.68
CA THR A 38 -13.20 -8.35 17.99
C THR A 38 -12.75 -6.90 17.80
N ILE A 39 -13.70 -5.97 17.81
CA ILE A 39 -13.43 -4.53 17.69
C ILE A 39 -13.28 -3.92 19.09
N LYS A 40 -12.22 -3.13 19.30
CA LYS A 40 -12.16 -2.21 20.44
C LYS A 40 -12.94 -0.93 20.08
N PRO A 41 -14.02 -0.58 20.80
CA PRO A 41 -14.76 0.65 20.53
C PRO A 41 -13.93 1.88 20.90
N GLN A 42 -14.15 2.98 20.17
CA GLN A 42 -13.83 4.33 20.61
C GLN A 42 -14.98 5.29 20.29
N THR A 43 -14.99 6.41 21.00
CA THR A 43 -15.97 7.48 20.82
C THR A 43 -15.33 8.63 20.09
N MET A 44 -16.03 9.17 19.08
CA MET A 44 -15.61 10.33 18.32
C MET A 44 -16.64 11.45 18.50
N GLU A 45 -16.22 12.57 19.08
CA GLU A 45 -17.06 13.78 19.16
C GLU A 45 -16.78 14.65 17.94
N VAL A 46 -17.79 14.84 17.09
CA VAL A 46 -17.71 15.72 15.92
C VAL A 46 -18.90 16.65 15.92
N LEU A 47 -18.64 17.96 16.06
CA LEU A 47 -19.66 18.97 16.31
C LEU A 47 -20.45 18.60 17.58
N ASP A 48 -21.78 18.50 17.49
CA ASP A 48 -22.67 18.11 18.59
C ASP A 48 -23.13 16.64 18.49
N VAL A 49 -22.37 15.80 17.76
CA VAL A 49 -22.72 14.41 17.52
C VAL A 49 -21.61 13.48 18.01
N THR A 50 -22.01 12.55 18.87
CA THR A 50 -21.16 11.45 19.35
C THR A 50 -21.29 10.25 18.42
N MET A 51 -20.20 9.89 17.74
CA MET A 51 -20.16 8.80 16.76
C MET A 51 -19.28 7.64 17.24
N PRO A 52 -19.67 6.39 16.97
CA PRO A 52 -18.83 5.24 17.30
C PRO A 52 -17.68 5.09 16.32
N GLY A 53 -16.58 4.54 16.81
CA GLY A 53 -15.44 4.23 15.98
C GLY A 53 -14.67 2.99 16.42
N VAL A 54 -13.70 2.65 15.59
CA VAL A 54 -12.88 1.44 15.71
C VAL A 54 -11.50 1.87 16.20
N LYS A 55 -11.12 1.42 17.40
CA LYS A 55 -9.80 1.67 18.00
C LYS A 55 -8.80 0.61 17.56
N ASP A 56 -8.36 0.76 16.33
CA ASP A 56 -7.37 -0.10 15.69
C ASP A 56 -6.41 0.75 14.85
N ALA A 57 -5.11 0.63 15.10
CA ALA A 57 -4.10 1.51 14.50
C ALA A 57 -4.05 1.41 12.97
N GLN A 58 -4.31 0.22 12.42
CA GLN A 58 -4.32 0.03 10.97
C GLN A 58 -5.56 0.66 10.33
N THR A 59 -6.71 0.53 10.99
CA THR A 59 -7.99 1.10 10.54
C THR A 59 -7.94 2.62 10.59
N GLU A 60 -7.47 3.17 11.71
CA GLU A 60 -7.25 4.61 11.88
C GLU A 60 -6.33 5.17 10.81
N GLN A 61 -5.20 4.50 10.53
CA GLN A 61 -4.27 4.94 9.50
C GLN A 61 -4.86 4.85 8.09
N LEU A 62 -5.59 3.78 7.76
CA LEU A 62 -6.25 3.64 6.47
C LEU A 62 -7.28 4.76 6.26
N ILE A 63 -8.10 5.05 7.27
CA ILE A 63 -9.07 6.16 7.23
C ILE A 63 -8.33 7.48 7.03
N GLU A 64 -7.28 7.74 7.79
CA GLU A 64 -6.48 8.96 7.68
C GLU A 64 -5.89 9.14 6.28
N GLU A 65 -5.28 8.10 5.72
CA GLU A 65 -4.72 8.10 4.36
C GLU A 65 -5.79 8.47 3.31
N LYS A 66 -7.01 7.92 3.44
CA LYS A 66 -8.09 8.14 2.48
C LYS A 66 -8.74 9.51 2.64
N VAL A 67 -8.93 9.97 3.87
CA VAL A 67 -9.41 11.33 4.15
C VAL A 67 -8.41 12.37 3.65
N ASP A 68 -7.11 12.15 3.82
CA ASP A 68 -6.06 13.02 3.29
C ASP A 68 -6.00 13.02 1.77
N ALA A 69 -6.16 11.86 1.13
CA ALA A 69 -6.24 11.76 -0.33
C ALA A 69 -7.45 12.53 -0.88
N PHE A 70 -8.61 12.37 -0.25
CA PHE A 70 -9.82 13.12 -0.58
C PHE A 70 -9.56 14.64 -0.45
N TRP A 71 -9.00 15.05 0.69
CA TRP A 71 -8.73 16.45 0.99
C TRP A 71 -7.77 17.09 -0.02
N LYS A 72 -6.65 16.42 -0.32
CA LYS A 72 -5.69 16.87 -1.35
C LYS A 72 -6.35 17.01 -2.72
N GLY A 73 -7.20 16.06 -3.11
CA GLY A 73 -7.96 16.12 -4.36
C GLY A 73 -8.88 17.35 -4.41
N VAL A 74 -9.63 17.60 -3.34
CA VAL A 74 -10.61 18.70 -3.28
C VAL A 74 -9.96 20.08 -3.16
N GLU A 75 -8.83 20.19 -2.46
CA GLU A 75 -8.09 21.45 -2.35
C GLU A 75 -7.42 21.85 -3.65
N SER A 76 -6.75 20.89 -4.30
CA SER A 76 -6.03 21.08 -5.57
C SER A 76 -6.96 21.24 -6.78
N GLY A 77 -8.17 20.69 -6.71
CA GLY A 77 -9.14 20.68 -7.80
C GLY A 77 -9.99 21.95 -7.91
N ALA A 78 -10.39 22.27 -9.16
CA ALA A 78 -11.44 23.26 -9.43
C ALA A 78 -12.81 22.78 -8.89
N ASN A 79 -13.03 21.46 -8.84
CA ASN A 79 -14.25 20.87 -8.31
C ASN A 79 -14.12 20.65 -6.80
N LYS A 80 -15.10 21.14 -6.03
CA LYS A 80 -15.14 20.98 -4.57
C LYS A 80 -15.93 19.74 -4.11
N ARG A 81 -16.22 18.83 -5.05
CA ARG A 81 -16.91 17.57 -4.80
C ARG A 81 -15.98 16.37 -4.96
N GLY A 82 -16.21 15.36 -4.14
CA GLY A 82 -15.59 14.05 -4.27
C GLY A 82 -16.48 12.94 -3.71
N GLN A 83 -16.02 11.71 -3.86
CA GLN A 83 -16.70 10.52 -3.38
C GLN A 83 -15.70 9.61 -2.65
N ILE A 84 -16.11 9.07 -1.50
CA ILE A 84 -15.39 7.99 -0.81
C ILE A 84 -16.29 6.76 -0.83
N THR A 85 -15.79 5.62 -1.30
CA THR A 85 -16.56 4.36 -1.35
C THR A 85 -15.92 3.33 -0.45
N VAL A 86 -16.70 2.74 0.47
CA VAL A 86 -16.33 1.57 1.27
C VAL A 86 -16.99 0.35 0.68
N ILE A 87 -16.20 -0.64 0.26
CA ILE A 87 -16.67 -1.87 -0.38
C ILE A 87 -16.34 -3.03 0.55
N PHE A 88 -17.33 -3.84 0.90
CA PHE A 88 -17.12 -5.12 1.58
C PHE A 88 -17.28 -6.27 0.57
N ALA A 89 -16.35 -7.22 0.61
CA ALA A 89 -16.31 -8.33 -0.33
C ALA A 89 -16.16 -9.69 0.36
N GLU A 90 -16.49 -10.76 -0.35
CA GLU A 90 -16.28 -12.14 0.07
C GLU A 90 -15.18 -12.74 -0.82
N LYS A 91 -14.20 -13.43 -0.21
CA LYS A 91 -13.24 -14.23 -0.98
C LYS A 91 -13.93 -15.52 -1.44
N ARG A 92 -13.98 -15.76 -2.74
CA ARG A 92 -14.47 -17.01 -3.32
C ARG A 92 -13.38 -17.73 -4.09
N PRO A 93 -13.28 -19.06 -3.96
CA PRO A 93 -12.36 -19.83 -4.79
C PRO A 93 -12.80 -19.72 -6.26
N LYS A 94 -11.91 -19.23 -7.10
CA LYS A 94 -12.06 -19.17 -8.54
C LYS A 94 -11.24 -20.30 -9.15
N LYS A 95 -11.94 -21.30 -9.71
CA LYS A 95 -11.29 -22.33 -10.50
C LYS A 95 -10.93 -21.76 -11.87
N THR A 96 -9.64 -21.58 -12.10
CA THR A 96 -9.07 -21.37 -13.43
C THR A 96 -8.52 -22.71 -13.94
N TRP A 97 -8.51 -22.92 -15.26
CA TRP A 97 -8.18 -24.21 -15.90
C TRP A 97 -6.81 -24.81 -15.48
N PHE A 98 -5.94 -24.02 -14.85
CA PHE A 98 -4.61 -24.45 -14.39
C PHE A 98 -4.26 -24.03 -12.95
N SER A 99 -5.17 -23.42 -12.17
CA SER A 99 -4.91 -23.02 -10.78
C SER A 99 -6.18 -22.75 -9.96
N MET A 100 -6.08 -22.91 -8.64
CA MET A 100 -7.03 -22.33 -7.69
C MET A 100 -6.60 -20.89 -7.43
N GLY A 101 -7.39 -19.91 -7.91
CA GLY A 101 -7.26 -18.51 -7.52
C GLY A 101 -8.34 -18.14 -6.51
N GLU A 102 -8.20 -16.98 -5.87
CA GLU A 102 -9.28 -16.36 -5.08
C GLU A 102 -9.79 -15.12 -5.83
N GLU A 103 -11.10 -14.90 -5.80
CA GLU A 103 -11.75 -13.71 -6.33
C GLU A 103 -12.54 -13.03 -5.22
N GLU A 104 -12.40 -11.70 -5.11
CA GLU A 104 -13.20 -10.91 -4.20
C GLU A 104 -14.50 -10.48 -4.87
N ILE A 105 -15.63 -10.92 -4.33
CA ILE A 105 -16.96 -10.57 -4.82
C ILE A 105 -17.59 -9.55 -3.86
N PRO A 106 -17.80 -8.29 -4.29
CA PRO A 106 -18.44 -7.28 -3.45
C PRO A 106 -19.88 -7.68 -3.09
N TRP A 107 -20.24 -7.56 -1.82
CA TRP A 107 -21.59 -7.81 -1.32
C TRP A 107 -22.27 -6.56 -0.76
N GLU A 108 -21.51 -5.53 -0.35
CA GLU A 108 -22.06 -4.25 0.10
C GLU A 108 -21.14 -3.07 -0.25
N ASN A 109 -21.73 -1.95 -0.66
CA ASN A 109 -21.04 -0.71 -1.01
C ASN A 109 -21.65 0.49 -0.29
N TRP A 110 -20.83 1.25 0.45
CA TRP A 110 -21.19 2.52 1.05
C TRP A 110 -20.56 3.66 0.27
N ILE A 111 -21.36 4.59 -0.21
CA ILE A 111 -20.93 5.71 -1.04
C ILE A 111 -21.14 7.00 -0.26
N ILE A 112 -20.05 7.65 0.11
CA ILE A 112 -20.06 8.95 0.78
C ILE A 112 -19.78 10.01 -0.27
N ASN A 113 -20.80 10.73 -0.70
CA ASN A 113 -20.62 11.91 -1.55
C ASN A 113 -20.37 13.11 -0.65
N ALA A 114 -19.27 13.83 -0.90
CA ALA A 114 -18.90 14.97 -0.08
C ALA A 114 -18.63 16.20 -0.95
N GLU A 115 -19.26 17.31 -0.58
CA GLU A 115 -19.04 18.62 -1.18
C GLU A 115 -18.47 19.58 -0.13
N VAL A 116 -17.30 20.15 -0.39
CA VAL A 116 -16.68 21.14 0.51
C VAL A 116 -17.12 22.54 0.08
N ARG A 117 -17.74 23.29 1.00
CA ARG A 117 -18.16 24.68 0.79
C ARG A 117 -17.56 25.59 1.85
N THR A 118 -17.47 26.88 1.53
CA THR A 118 -17.17 27.92 2.51
C THR A 118 -18.46 28.69 2.76
N ASP A 119 -18.96 28.67 4.00
CA ASP A 119 -20.17 29.39 4.39
C ASP A 119 -19.82 30.61 5.28
N LYS A 120 -20.57 31.70 5.13
CA LYS A 120 -20.42 32.90 5.96
C LYS A 120 -21.11 32.74 7.31
N ASP A 121 -22.20 31.99 7.38
CA ASP A 121 -22.91 31.69 8.63
C ASP A 121 -22.51 30.31 9.16
N ARG A 122 -21.39 30.29 9.88
CA ARG A 122 -20.80 29.05 10.41
C ARG A 122 -21.65 28.38 11.48
N GLN A 123 -22.44 29.13 12.24
CA GLN A 123 -23.26 28.56 13.32
C GLN A 123 -24.40 27.74 12.73
N THR A 124 -25.17 28.34 11.82
CA THR A 124 -26.24 27.66 11.10
C THR A 124 -25.69 26.49 10.28
N PHE A 125 -24.54 26.66 9.65
CA PHE A 125 -23.88 25.59 8.90
C PHE A 125 -23.53 24.38 9.78
N ASN A 126 -22.87 24.61 10.92
CA ASN A 126 -22.50 23.53 11.85
C ASN A 126 -23.74 22.81 12.40
N MET A 127 -24.81 23.52 12.73
CA MET A 127 -26.07 22.91 13.19
C MET A 127 -26.70 21.99 12.13
N ASN A 128 -26.70 22.44 10.87
CA ASN A 128 -27.16 21.63 9.74
C ASN A 128 -26.26 20.41 9.50
N LEU A 129 -24.95 20.57 9.67
CA LEU A 129 -24.00 19.47 9.53
C LEU A 129 -24.14 18.45 10.67
N SER A 130 -24.34 18.88 11.92
CA SER A 130 -24.68 17.99 13.06
C SER A 130 -25.96 17.19 12.78
N THR A 131 -26.99 17.84 12.23
CA THR A 131 -28.23 17.16 11.83
C THR A 131 -27.97 16.12 10.73
N THR A 132 -27.15 16.48 9.74
CA THR A 132 -26.77 15.59 8.64
C THR A 132 -25.97 14.39 9.15
N LEU A 133 -25.03 14.59 10.08
CA LEU A 133 -24.28 13.52 10.73
C LEU A 133 -25.18 12.57 11.52
N SER A 134 -26.14 13.11 12.27
CA SER A 134 -27.14 12.31 13.00
C SER A 134 -27.95 11.43 12.05
N ASN A 135 -28.39 11.99 10.91
CA ASN A 135 -29.10 11.23 9.87
C ASN A 135 -28.21 10.18 9.19
N ALA A 136 -26.93 10.48 8.99
CA ALA A 136 -25.96 9.53 8.46
C ALA A 136 -25.77 8.34 9.41
N LEU A 137 -25.61 8.60 10.71
CA LEU A 137 -25.52 7.55 11.73
C LEU A 137 -26.81 6.73 11.81
N LEU A 138 -27.98 7.38 11.76
CA LEU A 138 -29.27 6.67 11.72
C LEU A 138 -29.39 5.79 10.47
N THR A 139 -28.91 6.26 9.32
CA THR A 139 -28.86 5.47 8.08
C THR A 139 -27.98 4.23 8.25
N ILE A 140 -26.79 4.40 8.85
CA ILE A 140 -25.87 3.29 9.14
C ILE A 140 -26.56 2.27 10.05
N LEU A 141 -27.12 2.70 11.17
CA LEU A 141 -27.78 1.84 12.15
C LEU A 141 -29.00 1.13 11.55
N THR A 142 -29.87 1.87 10.86
CA THR A 142 -31.11 1.33 10.29
C THR A 142 -30.79 0.27 9.25
N HIS A 143 -29.83 0.54 8.36
CA HIS A 143 -29.43 -0.46 7.36
C HIS A 143 -28.77 -1.67 8.03
N THR A 144 -27.75 -1.44 8.87
CA THR A 144 -26.94 -2.51 9.46
C THR A 144 -27.71 -3.46 10.36
N SER A 145 -28.76 -2.96 11.03
CA SER A 145 -29.65 -3.74 11.91
C SER A 145 -30.88 -4.33 11.19
N SER A 146 -31.21 -3.87 9.98
CA SER A 146 -32.37 -4.36 9.22
C SER A 146 -32.21 -5.81 8.77
N GLU A 147 -33.33 -6.49 8.50
CA GLU A 147 -33.33 -7.84 7.91
C GLU A 147 -32.56 -7.86 6.58
N ARG A 148 -32.80 -6.87 5.71
CA ARG A 148 -32.10 -6.73 4.43
C ARG A 148 -30.60 -6.55 4.62
N GLY A 149 -30.18 -5.69 5.54
CA GLY A 149 -28.76 -5.42 5.78
C GLY A 149 -28.02 -6.54 6.50
N ARG A 150 -28.72 -7.46 7.17
CA ARG A 150 -28.14 -8.70 7.70
C ARG A 150 -28.08 -9.80 6.64
N ALA A 151 -29.08 -9.88 5.76
CA ALA A 151 -29.17 -10.92 4.72
C ALA A 151 -28.08 -10.81 3.64
N VAL A 152 -27.45 -9.64 3.48
CA VAL A 152 -26.35 -9.42 2.52
C VAL A 152 -24.98 -9.85 3.04
N VAL A 153 -24.84 -10.08 4.35
CA VAL A 153 -23.58 -10.50 4.96
C VAL A 153 -23.36 -11.97 4.64
N PRO A 154 -22.22 -12.35 4.03
CA PRO A 154 -21.91 -13.74 3.76
C PRO A 154 -21.78 -14.58 5.04
N LEU A 155 -21.73 -15.90 4.88
CA LEU A 155 -21.48 -16.78 6.03
C LEU A 155 -20.06 -16.56 6.55
N ILE A 156 -19.94 -16.33 7.85
CA ILE A 156 -18.65 -16.19 8.53
C ILE A 156 -18.07 -17.59 8.74
N THR A 157 -17.05 -17.95 7.97
CA THR A 157 -16.39 -19.27 8.01
C THR A 157 -15.04 -19.25 8.74
N ASN A 158 -14.49 -18.06 8.96
CA ASN A 158 -13.28 -17.81 9.75
C ASN A 158 -13.53 -16.58 10.62
N SER A 159 -13.09 -16.57 11.87
CA SER A 159 -13.25 -15.44 12.81
C SER A 159 -11.92 -14.86 13.28
N SER A 160 -10.81 -15.13 12.59
CA SER A 160 -9.51 -14.55 12.89
C SER A 160 -9.45 -13.07 12.47
N GLY A 161 -9.10 -12.18 13.40
CA GLY A 161 -8.91 -10.75 13.11
C GLY A 161 -10.12 -9.86 13.41
N ILE A 162 -10.10 -8.64 12.89
CA ILE A 162 -11.12 -7.61 13.13
C ILE A 162 -12.27 -7.72 12.11
N SER A 163 -12.04 -8.36 10.95
CA SER A 163 -13.11 -8.71 10.01
C SER A 163 -12.80 -10.02 9.29
N PRO A 164 -13.80 -10.92 9.17
CA PRO A 164 -13.69 -12.13 8.36
C PRO A 164 -13.82 -11.86 6.86
N PHE A 165 -14.20 -10.64 6.48
CA PHE A 165 -14.42 -10.20 5.10
C PHE A 165 -13.43 -9.10 4.73
N PRO A 166 -12.78 -9.17 3.55
CA PRO A 166 -11.99 -8.06 3.05
C PRO A 166 -12.88 -6.83 2.80
N PHE A 167 -12.31 -5.66 3.01
CA PHE A 167 -12.94 -4.40 2.65
C PHE A 167 -11.95 -3.45 2.00
N ARG A 168 -12.46 -2.52 1.18
CA ARG A 168 -11.67 -1.53 0.46
C ARG A 168 -12.27 -0.16 0.63
N ILE A 169 -11.42 0.86 0.79
CA ILE A 169 -11.84 2.26 0.75
C ILE A 169 -11.21 2.92 -0.47
N SER A 170 -12.03 3.42 -1.39
CA SER A 170 -11.60 4.15 -2.58
C SER A 170 -12.03 5.61 -2.52
N VAL A 171 -11.25 6.49 -3.13
CA VAL A 171 -11.51 7.93 -3.16
C VAL A 171 -11.46 8.40 -4.60
N LYS A 172 -12.48 9.16 -5.00
CA LYS A 172 -12.62 9.74 -6.33
C LYS A 172 -12.85 11.24 -6.24
N VAL A 173 -11.93 12.03 -6.78
CA VAL A 173 -12.05 13.50 -6.86
C VAL A 173 -11.67 13.94 -8.27
N ALA A 174 -12.55 14.71 -8.93
CA ALA A 174 -12.33 15.27 -10.27
C ALA A 174 -11.85 14.28 -11.36
N GLY A 175 -12.27 13.00 -11.29
CA GLY A 175 -11.89 11.97 -12.26
C GLY A 175 -10.55 11.29 -11.99
N VAL A 176 -9.83 11.66 -10.93
CA VAL A 176 -8.67 10.92 -10.42
C VAL A 176 -9.17 9.88 -9.42
N ASP A 177 -9.05 8.61 -9.81
CA ASP A 177 -9.34 7.47 -8.94
C ASP A 177 -8.07 7.17 -8.11
N PHE A 178 -8.10 7.50 -6.81
CA PHE A 178 -7.06 7.09 -5.86
C PHE A 178 -7.35 5.65 -5.39
N ILE A 179 -7.27 4.71 -6.34
CA ILE A 179 -7.43 3.29 -6.06
C ILE A 179 -6.09 2.77 -5.54
N ARG A 180 -6.13 2.18 -4.34
CA ARG A 180 -5.08 1.28 -3.85
C ARG A 180 -5.76 -0.09 -3.65
N GLU A 181 -5.14 -1.14 -4.17
CA GLU A 181 -5.46 -2.57 -3.96
C GLU A 181 -5.65 -2.88 -2.46
N PRO A 182 -6.43 -3.94 -2.11
CA PRO A 182 -7.10 -4.10 -0.81
C PRO A 182 -6.18 -4.03 0.42
N TYR A 183 -6.69 -3.40 1.48
CA TYR A 183 -6.20 -3.63 2.85
C TYR A 183 -6.84 -4.93 3.34
N ASP A 184 -6.09 -6.04 3.28
CA ASP A 184 -6.53 -7.33 3.80
C ASP A 184 -6.45 -7.34 5.33
N PHE A 185 -7.60 -7.24 6.01
CA PHE A 185 -7.71 -7.24 7.47
C PHE A 185 -7.90 -8.65 8.07
N GLY A 186 -7.74 -9.71 7.26
CA GLY A 186 -8.15 -11.07 7.65
C GLY A 186 -7.12 -12.18 7.44
N MET A 187 -5.93 -11.90 6.91
CA MET A 187 -4.85 -12.89 6.85
C MET A 187 -3.63 -12.38 7.60
N SER A 188 -3.01 -13.25 8.39
CA SER A 188 -1.60 -13.10 8.77
C SER A 188 -0.83 -12.65 7.52
N LYS A 189 -0.10 -11.53 7.56
CA LYS A 189 0.87 -11.19 6.50
C LYS A 189 1.69 -12.45 6.25
N GLU A 190 1.47 -13.13 5.14
CA GLU A 190 2.18 -14.38 4.85
C GLU A 190 3.60 -13.99 4.47
N TYR A 191 4.53 -14.32 5.35
CA TYR A 191 5.95 -14.06 5.12
C TYR A 191 6.48 -15.03 4.08
N VAL A 192 7.21 -14.50 3.12
CA VAL A 192 7.72 -15.27 1.99
C VAL A 192 9.23 -15.43 2.15
N PRO A 193 9.71 -16.60 2.59
CA PRO A 193 11.15 -16.88 2.64
C PRO A 193 11.75 -16.96 1.24
N ALA A 194 12.99 -16.51 1.10
CA ALA A 194 13.77 -16.62 -0.14
C ALA A 194 13.74 -18.04 -0.75
N SER A 195 13.77 -19.07 0.11
CA SER A 195 13.74 -20.48 -0.30
C SER A 195 12.43 -20.94 -0.95
N LYS A 196 11.34 -20.18 -0.81
CA LYS A 196 10.05 -20.46 -1.48
C LYS A 196 9.88 -19.66 -2.78
N MET A 197 10.81 -18.76 -3.11
CA MET A 197 10.70 -17.93 -4.30
C MET A 197 11.33 -18.67 -5.49
N PRO A 198 10.57 -18.93 -6.56
CA PRO A 198 11.10 -19.66 -7.69
C PRO A 198 12.11 -18.79 -8.45
N THR A 199 13.25 -19.37 -8.78
CA THR A 199 14.26 -18.78 -9.64
C THR A 199 13.78 -18.71 -11.09
N LEU A 200 14.38 -17.85 -11.92
CA LEU A 200 14.09 -17.81 -13.34
C LEU A 200 14.36 -19.16 -14.02
N ARG A 201 15.31 -19.96 -13.52
CA ARG A 201 15.52 -21.32 -14.02
C ARG A 201 14.30 -22.19 -13.80
N GLU A 202 13.77 -22.21 -12.58
CA GLU A 202 12.62 -23.04 -12.22
C GLU A 202 11.36 -22.63 -12.99
N LEU A 203 11.24 -21.36 -13.36
CA LEU A 203 10.10 -20.84 -14.13
C LEU A 203 10.23 -21.07 -15.65
N TYR A 204 11.44 -20.99 -16.22
CA TYR A 204 11.60 -20.83 -17.68
C TYR A 204 12.61 -21.75 -18.36
N ALA A 205 13.39 -22.58 -17.66
CA ALA A 205 14.51 -23.30 -18.29
C ALA A 205 14.42 -24.84 -18.28
N GLU A 206 14.48 -25.43 -19.47
CA GLU A 206 14.76 -26.84 -19.72
C GLU A 206 16.28 -27.06 -19.97
N ARG A 207 17.12 -27.17 -18.92
CA ARG A 207 18.41 -27.92 -18.83
C ARG A 207 19.51 -27.30 -17.95
N LYS A 208 20.43 -28.19 -17.54
CA LYS A 208 21.57 -28.09 -16.61
C LYS A 208 22.79 -27.35 -17.18
N LEU A 209 23.09 -26.18 -16.63
CA LEU A 209 24.41 -25.53 -16.48
C LEU A 209 24.17 -24.32 -15.57
N ARG A 210 25.02 -24.05 -14.56
CA ARG A 210 24.88 -22.84 -13.70
C ARG A 210 24.82 -21.62 -14.62
N SER A 211 23.70 -20.92 -14.57
CA SER A 211 23.46 -19.68 -15.29
C SER A 211 22.91 -18.69 -14.28
N HIS A 212 23.07 -17.38 -14.52
CA HIS A 212 22.52 -16.35 -13.63
C HIS A 212 21.00 -16.49 -13.38
N LEU A 213 20.30 -17.33 -14.16
CA LEU A 213 18.90 -17.69 -13.93
C LEU A 213 18.65 -18.41 -12.59
N ASP A 214 19.68 -19.02 -11.99
CA ASP A 214 19.62 -19.60 -10.63
C ASP A 214 19.67 -18.52 -9.53
N CYS A 215 20.14 -17.32 -9.87
CA CYS A 215 20.43 -16.25 -8.91
C CYS A 215 19.46 -15.07 -9.07
N ILE A 216 18.41 -15.21 -9.89
CA ILE A 216 17.40 -14.17 -10.10
C ILE A 216 16.02 -14.76 -9.85
N SER A 217 15.21 -14.04 -9.09
CA SER A 217 13.80 -14.32 -8.83
C SER A 217 12.94 -13.10 -9.17
N LEU A 218 11.74 -13.35 -9.70
CA LEU A 218 10.72 -12.33 -9.97
C LEU A 218 9.51 -12.63 -9.10
N VAL A 219 9.15 -11.72 -8.20
CA VAL A 219 8.08 -11.95 -7.23
C VAL A 219 7.15 -10.76 -7.20
N GLN A 220 5.84 -11.01 -7.28
CA GLN A 220 4.85 -9.98 -6.98
C GLN A 220 4.46 -10.06 -5.51
N ALA A 221 4.89 -9.09 -4.70
CA ALA A 221 4.66 -9.09 -3.25
C ALA A 221 4.83 -7.69 -2.63
N ASP A 222 4.37 -7.54 -1.39
CA ASP A 222 4.81 -6.45 -0.51
C ASP A 222 6.26 -6.73 -0.08
N ILE A 223 7.21 -5.90 -0.51
CA ILE A 223 8.64 -6.11 -0.20
C ILE A 223 8.91 -6.17 1.32
N THR A 224 8.03 -5.60 2.15
CA THR A 224 8.15 -5.64 3.62
C THR A 224 7.80 -7.00 4.23
N THR A 225 7.32 -7.97 3.45
CA THR A 225 6.96 -9.32 3.90
C THR A 225 7.96 -10.39 3.43
N LEU A 226 9.04 -10.02 2.74
CA LEU A 226 10.05 -10.96 2.27
C LEU A 226 11.04 -11.29 3.41
N GLU A 227 11.35 -12.57 3.59
CA GLU A 227 12.41 -13.01 4.50
C GLU A 227 13.71 -13.24 3.70
N VAL A 228 14.51 -12.17 3.60
CA VAL A 228 15.77 -12.05 2.84
C VAL A 228 16.77 -11.24 3.64
N ASP A 229 18.08 -11.38 3.45
CA ASP A 229 19.08 -10.68 4.28
C ASP A 229 18.93 -9.14 4.24
N VAL A 230 18.58 -8.61 3.07
CA VAL A 230 18.41 -7.17 2.86
C VAL A 230 17.34 -6.83 1.83
N ILE A 231 16.53 -5.82 2.16
CA ILE A 231 15.61 -5.19 1.21
C ILE A 231 16.14 -3.81 0.81
N VAL A 232 15.87 -3.39 -0.42
CA VAL A 232 16.23 -2.08 -0.93
C VAL A 232 15.05 -1.12 -0.83
N ASN A 233 15.30 0.07 -0.31
CA ASN A 233 14.35 1.16 -0.25
C ASN A 233 14.65 2.17 -1.37
N ALA A 234 13.65 2.46 -2.22
CA ALA A 234 13.67 3.58 -3.15
C ALA A 234 13.37 4.89 -2.41
N ALA A 235 14.41 5.47 -1.82
CA ALA A 235 14.33 6.60 -0.91
C ALA A 235 14.44 7.96 -1.61
N LYS A 236 14.13 9.02 -0.87
CA LYS A 236 14.46 10.40 -1.23
C LYS A 236 15.85 10.78 -0.70
N SER A 237 16.44 11.84 -1.27
CA SER A 237 17.78 12.32 -0.88
C SER A 237 17.96 12.66 0.61
N ASN A 238 16.88 12.97 1.33
CA ASN A 238 16.95 13.23 2.76
C ASN A 238 16.92 11.97 3.64
N LEU A 239 16.54 10.80 3.09
CA LEU A 239 16.34 9.53 3.79
C LEU A 239 15.31 9.57 4.95
N LEU A 240 14.43 10.57 4.98
CA LEU A 240 13.49 10.78 6.10
C LEU A 240 12.12 10.14 5.88
N GLY A 241 12.04 9.16 4.99
CA GLY A 241 10.80 8.52 4.58
C GLY A 241 9.98 9.34 3.58
N GLY A 242 8.83 8.77 3.21
CA GLY A 242 7.98 9.32 2.16
C GLY A 242 6.68 8.53 1.98
N GLY A 243 6.12 8.59 0.77
CA GLY A 243 5.03 7.72 0.34
C GLY A 243 5.56 6.51 -0.44
N GLY A 244 4.68 5.68 -0.99
CA GLY A 244 5.06 4.52 -1.79
C GLY A 244 5.82 3.47 -0.96
N VAL A 245 6.80 2.80 -1.59
CA VAL A 245 7.60 1.74 -0.94
C VAL A 245 8.41 2.26 0.26
N ASP A 246 8.92 3.50 0.19
CA ASP A 246 9.67 4.15 1.27
C ASP A 246 8.82 4.29 2.54
N GLY A 247 7.60 4.81 2.38
CA GLY A 247 6.64 4.89 3.48
C GLY A 247 6.23 3.52 4.04
N ALA A 248 6.07 2.52 3.17
CA ALA A 248 5.76 1.15 3.59
C ALA A 248 6.89 0.54 4.43
N ILE A 249 8.14 0.69 4.00
CA ILE A 249 9.33 0.21 4.72
C ILE A 249 9.47 0.93 6.06
N HIS A 250 9.35 2.26 6.11
CA HIS A 250 9.40 3.00 7.37
C HIS A 250 8.29 2.63 8.34
N LYS A 251 7.06 2.39 7.84
CA LYS A 251 5.94 1.92 8.66
C LYS A 251 6.23 0.53 9.23
N ALA A 252 6.74 -0.39 8.42
CA ALA A 252 6.99 -1.76 8.84
C ALA A 252 8.22 -1.90 9.75
N ALA A 253 9.29 -1.13 9.49
CA ALA A 253 10.52 -1.12 10.30
C ALA A 253 10.38 -0.35 11.63
N GLY A 254 9.32 0.45 11.78
CA GLY A 254 9.06 1.24 12.96
C GLY A 254 9.97 2.49 13.10
N PRO A 255 9.76 3.29 14.16
CA PRO A 255 10.36 4.62 14.30
C PRO A 255 11.88 4.60 14.44
N ARG A 256 12.48 3.46 14.83
CA ARG A 256 13.93 3.32 14.99
C ARG A 256 14.67 3.41 13.65
N LEU A 257 14.03 3.03 12.54
CA LEU A 257 14.62 3.20 11.21
C LEU A 257 14.84 4.68 10.89
N LEU A 258 13.83 5.52 11.14
CA LEU A 258 13.94 6.97 10.92
C LEU A 258 15.05 7.60 11.78
N GLN A 259 15.20 7.16 13.03
CA GLN A 259 16.28 7.63 13.91
C GLN A 259 17.67 7.27 13.38
N ALA A 260 17.83 6.12 12.74
CA ALA A 260 19.09 5.74 12.09
C ALA A 260 19.33 6.51 10.81
N CYS A 261 18.31 6.67 9.96
CA CYS A 261 18.43 7.46 8.74
C CYS A 261 18.82 8.92 9.01
N ASN A 262 18.30 9.52 10.09
CA ASN A 262 18.69 10.87 10.53
C ASN A 262 20.20 11.02 10.77
N LYS A 263 20.89 9.94 11.16
CA LYS A 263 22.35 9.95 11.40
C LYS A 263 23.17 9.80 10.12
N LEU A 264 22.53 9.47 9.00
CA LEU A 264 23.22 9.23 7.72
C LEU A 264 23.48 10.50 6.90
N ASN A 265 22.92 11.66 7.27
CA ASN A 265 23.07 12.94 6.56
C ASN A 265 22.66 12.88 5.07
N GLY A 266 21.53 12.23 4.78
CA GLY A 266 21.00 12.09 3.41
C GLY A 266 21.80 11.12 2.52
N CYS A 267 21.49 11.07 1.23
CA CYS A 267 22.17 10.25 0.23
C CYS A 267 22.08 10.91 -1.16
N ALA A 268 23.14 10.79 -1.95
CA ALA A 268 23.21 11.35 -3.30
C ALA A 268 22.44 10.49 -4.29
N VAL A 269 21.99 11.10 -5.40
CA VAL A 269 21.33 10.36 -6.49
C VAL A 269 22.31 9.36 -7.10
N GLY A 270 21.89 8.11 -7.24
CA GLY A 270 22.73 7.01 -7.72
C GLY A 270 23.56 6.31 -6.64
N ASP A 271 23.52 6.80 -5.41
CA ASP A 271 24.27 6.24 -4.27
C ASP A 271 23.32 5.48 -3.32
N ALA A 272 23.90 4.75 -2.36
CA ALA A 272 23.15 3.93 -1.41
C ALA A 272 23.79 3.93 0.00
N LYS A 273 22.97 3.78 1.05
CA LYS A 273 23.40 3.66 2.45
C LYS A 273 22.65 2.56 3.17
N ILE A 274 23.30 1.90 4.12
CA ILE A 274 22.73 0.74 4.83
C ILE A 274 22.35 1.06 6.27
N THR A 275 21.21 0.53 6.74
CA THR A 275 20.75 0.55 8.13
C THR A 275 20.23 -0.82 8.55
N LYS A 276 19.99 -1.04 9.85
CA LYS A 276 19.34 -2.28 10.33
C LYS A 276 17.86 -2.34 9.92
N GLY A 277 17.30 -3.55 9.85
CA GLY A 277 15.89 -3.78 9.51
C GLY A 277 14.87 -3.35 10.58
N TYR A 278 15.28 -3.22 11.84
CA TYR A 278 14.39 -2.90 12.98
C TYR A 278 13.12 -3.75 12.97
N ASP A 279 11.93 -3.18 13.16
CA ASP A 279 10.65 -3.90 13.36
C ASP A 279 10.16 -4.64 12.10
N LEU A 280 10.95 -4.64 11.01
CA LEU A 280 10.66 -5.49 9.87
C LEU A 280 10.55 -6.95 10.35
N PRO A 281 9.49 -7.65 9.94
CA PRO A 281 9.09 -8.93 10.53
C PRO A 281 10.16 -10.01 10.39
N ALA A 282 11.07 -9.82 9.46
CA ALA A 282 12.21 -10.64 9.28
C ALA A 282 13.37 -10.27 10.24
N GLN A 283 13.15 -9.83 11.48
CA GLN A 283 14.22 -9.85 12.49
C GLN A 283 14.77 -11.26 12.77
N VAL A 284 14.10 -12.31 12.27
CA VAL A 284 14.67 -13.67 12.23
C VAL A 284 15.59 -13.88 11.01
N TYR A 285 15.45 -13.11 9.91
CA TYR A 285 16.16 -13.32 8.62
C TYR A 285 16.56 -12.05 7.80
N THR A 286 15.77 -10.96 7.73
CA THR A 286 16.14 -9.62 7.22
C THR A 286 16.84 -8.77 8.26
N LEU A 287 18.13 -8.62 8.01
CA LEU A 287 19.07 -7.97 8.88
C LEU A 287 19.16 -6.46 8.58
N TYR A 288 18.98 -6.06 7.32
CA TYR A 288 19.28 -4.70 6.86
C TYR A 288 18.27 -4.12 5.86
N VAL A 289 18.30 -2.79 5.76
CA VAL A 289 17.69 -2.02 4.67
C VAL A 289 18.80 -1.23 3.98
N ILE A 290 18.90 -1.34 2.66
CA ILE A 290 19.74 -0.46 1.84
C ILE A 290 18.85 0.62 1.24
N HIS A 291 19.13 1.88 1.57
CA HIS A 291 18.42 3.05 1.07
C HIS A 291 19.19 3.63 -0.11
N THR A 292 18.58 3.62 -1.29
CA THR A 292 19.19 4.22 -2.50
C THR A 292 18.29 5.31 -3.06
N VAL A 293 18.90 6.33 -3.66
CA VAL A 293 18.18 7.50 -4.18
C VAL A 293 18.20 7.46 -5.69
N GLY A 294 17.06 7.04 -6.26
CA GLY A 294 16.87 6.98 -7.70
C GLY A 294 16.83 8.36 -8.37
N PRO A 295 17.15 8.45 -9.67
CA PRO A 295 16.96 9.67 -10.44
C PRO A 295 15.48 10.01 -10.63
N VAL A 296 15.14 11.29 -10.57
CA VAL A 296 13.90 11.81 -11.15
C VAL A 296 14.05 11.82 -12.67
N TYR A 297 13.13 11.18 -13.37
CA TYR A 297 13.17 11.09 -14.82
C TYR A 297 12.78 12.43 -15.47
N ASP A 298 13.57 12.81 -16.47
CA ASP A 298 13.35 13.94 -17.36
C ASP A 298 13.80 13.48 -18.74
N THR A 299 13.10 13.91 -19.79
CA THR A 299 13.50 13.64 -21.19
C THR A 299 14.78 14.37 -21.57
N LYS A 300 15.25 15.31 -20.73
CA LYS A 300 16.57 15.91 -20.81
C LYS A 300 17.58 15.07 -20.01
N ASN A 301 18.74 14.81 -20.60
CA ASN A 301 19.86 14.06 -19.97
C ASN A 301 19.53 12.58 -19.66
N VAL A 302 18.80 11.91 -20.56
CA VAL A 302 18.39 10.50 -20.41
C VAL A 302 19.56 9.58 -20.06
N ASP A 303 20.72 9.75 -20.71
CA ASP A 303 21.90 8.92 -20.47
C ASP A 303 22.40 9.04 -19.02
N SER A 304 22.52 10.27 -18.51
CA SER A 304 22.90 10.51 -17.12
C SER A 304 21.88 9.92 -16.13
N LYS A 305 20.58 9.93 -16.47
CA LYS A 305 19.55 9.30 -15.64
C LYS A 305 19.65 7.78 -15.68
N ALA A 306 19.99 7.20 -16.83
CA ALA A 306 20.22 5.77 -16.96
C ALA A 306 21.43 5.33 -16.14
N GLU A 307 22.54 6.08 -16.19
CA GLU A 307 23.73 5.85 -15.37
C GLU A 307 23.43 5.96 -13.87
N GLN A 308 22.68 6.97 -13.45
CA GLN A 308 22.25 7.14 -12.07
C GLN A 308 21.38 5.97 -11.60
N LEU A 309 20.44 5.50 -12.42
CA LEU A 309 19.59 4.37 -12.07
C LEU A 309 20.40 3.08 -11.99
N ALA A 310 21.30 2.82 -12.95
CA ALA A 310 22.21 1.68 -12.93
C ALA A 310 23.09 1.71 -11.67
N SER A 311 23.60 2.89 -11.30
CA SER A 311 24.38 3.10 -10.08
C SER A 311 23.59 2.74 -8.81
N CYS A 312 22.28 3.01 -8.75
CA CYS A 312 21.45 2.61 -7.59
C CYS A 312 21.48 1.10 -7.36
N TYR A 313 21.27 0.32 -8.42
CA TYR A 313 21.32 -1.14 -8.36
C TYR A 313 22.74 -1.63 -8.04
N HIS A 314 23.75 -1.10 -8.74
CA HIS A 314 25.14 -1.52 -8.56
C HIS A 314 25.67 -1.24 -7.15
N THR A 315 25.51 -0.02 -6.64
CA THR A 315 25.97 0.37 -5.29
C THR A 315 25.23 -0.41 -4.19
N SER A 316 23.94 -0.71 -4.39
CA SER A 316 23.18 -1.55 -3.47
C SER A 316 23.69 -3.00 -3.44
N LEU A 317 23.99 -3.58 -4.61
CA LEU A 317 24.58 -4.91 -4.73
C LEU A 317 25.99 -4.97 -4.10
N GLU A 318 26.82 -3.93 -4.33
CA GLU A 318 28.13 -3.83 -3.68
C GLU A 318 28.01 -3.75 -2.15
N LEU A 319 27.05 -2.98 -1.62
CA LEU A 319 26.82 -2.89 -0.18
C LEU A 319 26.37 -4.22 0.39
N ALA A 320 25.49 -4.95 -0.29
CA ALA A 320 25.08 -6.29 0.14
C ALA A 320 26.28 -7.25 0.19
N ALA A 321 27.06 -7.34 -0.88
CA ALA A 321 28.25 -8.19 -0.95
C ALA A 321 29.28 -7.84 0.13
N ARG A 322 29.61 -6.54 0.31
CA ARG A 322 30.56 -6.07 1.33
C ARG A 322 30.12 -6.35 2.76
N ASN A 323 28.82 -6.49 3.00
CA ASN A 323 28.25 -6.81 4.31
C ASN A 323 27.87 -8.31 4.44
N HIS A 324 28.29 -9.15 3.48
CA HIS A 324 28.01 -10.58 3.44
C HIS A 324 26.51 -10.92 3.49
N LEU A 325 25.70 -10.09 2.85
CA LEU A 325 24.24 -10.26 2.72
C LEU A 325 23.99 -10.95 1.38
N ARG A 326 23.58 -12.21 1.43
CA ARG A 326 23.57 -13.12 0.28
C ARG A 326 22.28 -13.03 -0.52
N THR A 327 21.20 -12.56 0.09
CA THR A 327 19.88 -12.41 -0.54
C THR A 327 19.41 -10.95 -0.48
N ILE A 328 19.10 -10.38 -1.64
CA ILE A 328 18.74 -8.96 -1.78
C ILE A 328 17.47 -8.79 -2.61
N ALA A 329 16.52 -8.02 -2.09
CA ALA A 329 15.28 -7.69 -2.80
C ALA A 329 15.22 -6.22 -3.23
N PHE A 330 14.90 -5.98 -4.50
CA PHE A 330 14.73 -4.66 -5.10
C PHE A 330 13.26 -4.37 -5.41
N PRO A 331 12.73 -3.18 -5.10
CA PRO A 331 11.52 -2.68 -5.74
C PRO A 331 11.87 -2.12 -7.14
N THR A 332 10.86 -1.70 -7.90
CA THR A 332 11.07 -0.97 -9.16
C THR A 332 11.50 0.48 -8.89
N ILE A 333 12.82 0.71 -8.76
CA ILE A 333 13.37 2.03 -8.40
C ILE A 333 13.01 3.08 -9.48
N SER A 334 12.59 4.26 -9.02
CA SER A 334 12.21 5.43 -9.82
C SER A 334 10.95 5.35 -10.70
N THR A 335 10.28 4.21 -10.80
CA THR A 335 9.12 4.03 -11.73
C THR A 335 7.80 4.62 -11.21
N GLY A 336 7.71 4.88 -9.91
CA GLY A 336 6.56 5.53 -9.27
C GLY A 336 6.61 7.06 -9.34
N ALA A 337 6.76 7.72 -8.19
CA ALA A 337 6.75 9.19 -8.10
C ALA A 337 7.84 9.89 -8.95
N TYR A 338 8.93 9.20 -9.26
CA TYR A 338 10.04 9.71 -10.08
C TYR A 338 9.87 9.46 -11.58
N ARG A 339 8.78 8.79 -11.98
CA ARG A 339 8.28 8.68 -13.36
C ARG A 339 9.25 8.14 -14.40
N TYR A 340 10.24 7.33 -13.99
CA TYR A 340 11.09 6.63 -14.94
C TYR A 340 10.24 5.64 -15.76
N PRO A 341 10.34 5.62 -17.10
CA PRO A 341 9.62 4.66 -17.93
C PRO A 341 9.90 3.22 -17.47
N LEU A 342 8.84 2.48 -17.15
CA LEU A 342 8.93 1.17 -16.52
C LEU A 342 9.74 0.17 -17.36
N GLU A 343 9.53 0.12 -18.67
CA GLU A 343 10.28 -0.78 -19.58
C GLU A 343 11.78 -0.47 -19.59
N ASP A 344 12.15 0.81 -19.65
CA ASP A 344 13.56 1.21 -19.70
C ASP A 344 14.24 0.99 -18.35
N ALA A 345 13.56 1.30 -17.24
CA ALA A 345 14.03 1.02 -15.89
C ALA A 345 14.25 -0.49 -15.66
N THR A 346 13.34 -1.33 -16.16
CA THR A 346 13.42 -2.79 -16.03
C THR A 346 14.63 -3.34 -16.79
N LYS A 347 14.86 -2.88 -18.03
CA LYS A 347 16.05 -3.25 -18.81
C LYS A 347 17.35 -2.87 -18.07
N ILE A 348 17.41 -1.67 -17.50
CA ILE A 348 18.57 -1.20 -16.73
C ILE A 348 18.79 -2.08 -15.48
N ALA A 349 17.73 -2.40 -14.75
CA ALA A 349 17.78 -3.22 -13.55
C ALA A 349 18.34 -4.63 -13.84
N LEU A 350 17.74 -5.32 -14.82
CA LEU A 350 18.14 -6.67 -15.22
C LEU A 350 19.55 -6.71 -15.82
N TYR A 351 19.89 -5.72 -16.66
CA TYR A 351 21.23 -5.61 -17.23
C TYR A 351 22.29 -5.40 -16.14
N THR A 352 22.02 -4.50 -15.19
CA THR A 352 22.95 -4.21 -14.09
C THR A 352 23.14 -5.42 -13.18
N ALA A 353 22.06 -6.13 -12.81
CA ALA A 353 22.15 -7.35 -12.03
C ALA A 353 22.96 -8.44 -12.74
N ARG A 354 22.73 -8.64 -14.04
CA ARG A 354 23.51 -9.59 -14.85
C ARG A 354 25.00 -9.22 -14.88
N GLN A 355 25.35 -7.95 -15.07
CA GLN A 355 26.74 -7.49 -15.06
C GLN A 355 27.38 -7.72 -13.69
N PHE A 356 26.67 -7.40 -12.61
CA PHE A 356 27.16 -7.61 -11.25
C PHE A 356 27.39 -9.09 -10.93
N LEU A 357 26.44 -9.97 -11.27
CA LEU A 357 26.56 -11.42 -11.08
C LEU A 357 27.72 -12.02 -11.90
N SER A 358 28.12 -11.36 -13.00
CA SER A 358 29.29 -11.77 -13.80
C SER A 358 30.64 -11.29 -13.22
N SER A 359 30.61 -10.45 -12.18
CA SER A 359 31.80 -9.91 -11.51
C SER A 359 32.24 -10.79 -10.35
N PRO A 360 33.49 -10.67 -9.85
CA PRO A 360 33.94 -11.43 -8.67
C PRO A 360 33.08 -11.21 -7.42
N SER A 361 32.53 -10.00 -7.23
CA SER A 361 31.61 -9.70 -6.13
C SER A 361 30.24 -10.38 -6.29
N GLY A 362 29.92 -10.88 -7.48
CA GLY A 362 28.70 -11.62 -7.78
C GLY A 362 28.61 -12.94 -7.02
N ASP A 363 29.75 -13.58 -6.72
CA ASP A 363 29.81 -14.86 -5.98
C ASP A 363 29.35 -14.74 -4.51
N GLU A 364 29.30 -13.51 -3.98
CA GLU A 364 28.79 -13.22 -2.63
C GLU A 364 27.25 -13.20 -2.56
N ILE A 365 26.55 -13.16 -3.71
CA ILE A 365 25.10 -13.07 -3.79
C ILE A 365 24.51 -14.38 -4.29
N ASP A 366 23.68 -15.01 -3.45
CA ASP A 366 22.92 -16.21 -3.81
C ASP A 366 21.69 -15.89 -4.66
N LEU A 367 20.98 -14.81 -4.31
CA LEU A 367 19.69 -14.49 -4.93
C LEU A 367 19.42 -12.98 -4.97
N ILE A 368 19.15 -12.47 -6.17
CA ILE A 368 18.61 -11.14 -6.44
C ILE A 368 17.12 -11.29 -6.74
N ILE A 369 16.28 -10.59 -5.99
CA ILE A 369 14.82 -10.66 -6.12
C ILE A 369 14.33 -9.32 -6.65
N PHE A 370 13.68 -9.32 -7.81
CA PHE A 370 12.93 -8.16 -8.26
C PHE A 370 11.49 -8.30 -7.78
N THR A 371 11.06 -7.32 -6.99
CA THR A 371 9.74 -7.30 -6.34
C THR A 371 8.82 -6.34 -7.08
N MET A 372 7.80 -6.88 -7.73
CA MET A 372 6.76 -6.13 -8.41
C MET A 372 5.59 -5.89 -7.46
N PHE A 373 5.05 -4.68 -7.44
CA PHE A 373 3.91 -4.34 -6.61
C PHE A 373 2.58 -4.68 -7.30
N ASP A 374 2.48 -4.46 -8.61
CA ASP A 374 1.25 -4.66 -9.38
C ASP A 374 1.42 -5.54 -10.63
N GLU A 375 0.29 -5.87 -11.26
CA GLU A 375 0.24 -6.68 -12.47
C GLU A 375 0.84 -5.98 -13.70
N LYS A 376 1.00 -4.66 -13.69
CA LYS A 376 1.61 -3.92 -14.80
C LYS A 376 3.13 -4.10 -14.76
N GLU A 377 3.73 -3.95 -13.59
CA GLU A 377 5.16 -4.21 -13.34
C GLU A 377 5.51 -5.65 -13.68
N LYS A 378 4.71 -6.61 -13.19
CA LYS A 378 4.90 -8.04 -13.47
C LYS A 378 4.83 -8.44 -14.94
N ARG A 379 4.07 -7.72 -15.78
CA ARG A 379 4.03 -8.00 -17.22
C ARG A 379 5.25 -7.50 -17.98
N VAL A 380 5.94 -6.49 -17.43
CA VAL A 380 7.10 -5.88 -18.06
C VAL A 380 8.39 -6.62 -17.70
N PHE A 381 8.50 -7.08 -16.45
CA PHE A 381 9.51 -8.05 -16.02
C PHE A 381 9.26 -9.42 -16.66
#